data_AF-A0A9Q5HTF1-F1
#
_entry.id   AF-A0A9Q5HTF1-F1
#
_cell.length_a   1.000
_cell.length_b   1.000
_cell.length_c   1.000
_cell.angle_alpha   90.00
_cell.angle_beta   90.00
_cell.angle_gamma   90.00
#
_symmetry.space_group_name_H-M   'P 1'
#
loop_
_entity.id
_entity.type
_entity.pdbx_description
1 polymer ?
#
loop_
_entity_poly.entity_id
_entity_poly.type
_entity_poly.pdbx_seq_one_letter_code
_entity_poly.pdbx_strand_id
1 'polypeptide(L)'
;MYLPPALLLLLSAQVAPAAYAFAPHRSLADATERFHRFAKRHSARFARDLRVVFQGLAVDQAESDPNASHRVYCVRPDDLSAGFGSNTTSTSPATSSATGSASASGTSSGAAPTATSPWKLVESHSGKNFFDGFSFWDLADPTNGAVDYQSQEDAESGGLIEINDDGNAVLKVDTTSTISGNRKSVRITTENTFTGGIFVLDAVHMPQGCGSWPAFWSNGPDWPTFGEIDIIEGVNDYTNNQATLHTASGCQIASNSTAQSLGISSTLIGGTNCAALETSNQGCGMRSDSNTTYGSGFNSIGGGVYAMVWDDDEIAVYFFPQGSIPQDLTAEVPLPETWGTPMARWPATNCDLDTFFKNHSIIINTTLCGDWAGSVWTASGIPGQETSCAQRTGYSTCEDFVHNSGASFGKAYWEISSLKVYQTTRQS
;
A
#
# COMPACT_ATOMS: atom_id res chain seq x y z
N MET A 1 -51.52 -26.54 12.08
CA MET A 1 -50.29 -27.29 11.74
C MET A 1 -50.30 -27.45 10.22
N TYR A 2 -49.70 -26.51 9.50
CA TYR A 2 -49.65 -26.50 8.04
C TYR A 2 -48.20 -26.27 7.62
N LEU A 3 -47.60 -27.33 7.07
CA LEU A 3 -46.33 -27.27 6.35
C LEU A 3 -46.62 -26.95 4.87
N PRO A 4 -45.94 -25.98 4.23
CA PRO A 4 -46.07 -25.73 2.81
C PRO A 4 -45.08 -26.55 1.97
N PRO A 5 -45.42 -26.86 0.70
CA PRO A 5 -44.75 -27.86 -0.12
C PRO A 5 -43.60 -27.24 -0.92
N ALA A 6 -42.36 -27.57 -0.55
CA ALA A 6 -41.19 -27.39 -1.39
C ALA A 6 -40.71 -28.78 -1.83
N LEU A 7 -41.28 -29.34 -2.90
CA LEU A 7 -40.69 -30.40 -3.73
C LEU A 7 -41.71 -30.82 -4.80
N LEU A 8 -41.67 -30.19 -5.98
CA LEU A 8 -42.16 -30.71 -7.27
C LEU A 8 -42.29 -29.53 -8.23
N LEU A 9 -41.22 -29.27 -8.99
CA LEU A 9 -41.22 -28.77 -10.37
C LEU A 9 -39.78 -28.45 -10.80
N LEU A 10 -38.96 -29.50 -10.82
CA LEU A 10 -37.80 -29.63 -11.69
C LEU A 10 -38.18 -30.73 -12.70
N LEU A 11 -37.83 -30.50 -13.97
CA LEU A 11 -37.98 -31.33 -15.19
C LEU A 11 -39.20 -31.06 -16.10
N SER A 12 -38.91 -30.36 -17.21
CA SER A 12 -39.30 -30.55 -18.63
C SER A 12 -39.50 -29.17 -19.30
N ALA A 13 -39.00 -28.83 -20.49
CA ALA A 13 -38.38 -29.53 -21.61
C ALA A 13 -37.53 -28.55 -22.47
N GLN A 14 -36.64 -29.09 -23.31
CA GLN A 14 -35.84 -28.35 -24.31
C GLN A 14 -36.55 -28.21 -25.69
N VAL A 15 -36.08 -27.23 -26.48
CA VAL A 15 -36.01 -27.11 -27.97
C VAL A 15 -37.11 -26.31 -28.74
N ALA A 16 -36.79 -25.01 -29.02
CA ALA A 16 -36.80 -24.17 -30.26
C ALA A 16 -37.73 -24.49 -31.49
N PRO A 17 -38.14 -23.51 -32.38
CA PRO A 17 -37.28 -22.47 -33.00
C PRO A 17 -37.90 -21.07 -33.30
N ALA A 18 -37.08 -20.24 -33.97
CA ALA A 18 -37.01 -18.78 -34.00
C ALA A 18 -38.00 -17.96 -34.88
N ALA A 19 -38.05 -16.67 -34.52
CA ALA A 19 -38.10 -15.44 -35.35
C ALA A 19 -39.36 -14.58 -35.18
N TYR A 20 -39.21 -13.39 -34.57
CA TYR A 20 -39.64 -12.06 -35.07
C TYR A 20 -39.14 -10.96 -34.13
N ALA A 21 -38.62 -9.89 -34.72
CA ALA A 21 -37.88 -8.78 -34.12
C ALA A 21 -38.75 -7.81 -33.31
N PHE A 22 -38.25 -7.29 -32.18
CA PHE A 22 -38.49 -5.92 -31.67
C PHE A 22 -37.36 -5.50 -30.68
N ALA A 23 -37.08 -4.19 -30.62
CA ALA A 23 -35.91 -3.48 -30.08
C ALA A 23 -35.51 -3.73 -28.59
N PRO A 24 -34.25 -3.45 -28.18
CA PRO A 24 -33.78 -3.71 -26.83
C PRO A 24 -34.26 -2.61 -25.86
N HIS A 25 -35.16 -2.98 -24.94
CA HIS A 25 -35.53 -2.12 -23.81
C HIS A 25 -34.40 -2.10 -22.77
N ARG A 26 -33.84 -0.91 -22.51
CA ARG A 26 -32.83 -0.61 -21.48
C ARG A 26 -33.22 -1.02 -20.05
N SER A 27 -34.49 -1.31 -19.77
CA SER A 27 -34.98 -1.59 -18.41
C SER A 27 -34.66 -2.99 -17.88
N LEU A 28 -34.41 -3.97 -18.76
CA LEU A 28 -34.11 -5.34 -18.34
C LEU A 28 -32.66 -5.52 -17.91
N ALA A 29 -31.72 -4.82 -18.56
CA ALA A 29 -30.31 -4.80 -18.16
C ALA A 29 -30.13 -4.14 -16.78
N ASP A 30 -30.78 -3.00 -16.55
CA ASP A 30 -30.75 -2.30 -15.25
C ASP A 30 -31.37 -3.14 -14.12
N ALA A 31 -32.43 -3.92 -14.41
CA ALA A 31 -33.07 -4.79 -13.44
C ALA A 31 -32.18 -6.01 -13.09
N THR A 32 -31.53 -6.61 -14.09
CA THR A 32 -30.57 -7.69 -13.87
C THR A 32 -29.34 -7.22 -13.09
N GLU A 33 -28.88 -6.00 -13.33
CA GLU A 33 -27.73 -5.44 -12.62
C GLU A 33 -28.06 -5.07 -11.16
N ARG A 34 -29.27 -4.56 -10.92
CA ARG A 34 -29.78 -4.31 -9.55
C ARG A 34 -29.99 -5.62 -8.77
N PHE A 35 -30.50 -6.66 -9.42
CA PHE A 35 -30.66 -7.98 -8.79
C PHE A 35 -29.30 -8.64 -8.52
N HIS A 36 -28.33 -8.50 -9.43
CA HIS A 36 -26.97 -9.00 -9.24
C HIS A 36 -26.24 -8.26 -8.11
N ARG A 37 -26.39 -6.93 -8.00
CA ARG A 37 -25.91 -6.13 -6.86
C ARG A 37 -26.58 -6.52 -5.55
N PHE A 38 -27.89 -6.73 -5.55
CA PHE A 38 -28.64 -7.15 -4.35
C PHE A 38 -28.22 -8.56 -3.88
N ALA A 39 -28.04 -9.50 -4.81
CA ALA A 39 -27.60 -10.86 -4.52
C ALA A 39 -26.16 -10.90 -3.96
N LYS A 40 -25.21 -10.15 -4.55
CA LYS A 40 -23.83 -10.03 -4.02
C LYS A 40 -23.79 -9.43 -2.61
N ARG A 41 -24.59 -8.39 -2.35
CA ARG A 41 -24.69 -7.74 -1.03
C ARG A 41 -25.21 -8.67 0.05
N HIS A 42 -26.17 -9.55 -0.26
CA HIS A 42 -26.72 -10.50 0.72
C HIS A 42 -25.84 -11.74 0.94
N SER A 43 -25.11 -12.22 -0.08
CA SER A 43 -24.17 -13.34 0.08
C SER A 43 -22.92 -12.96 0.88
N ALA A 44 -22.43 -11.72 0.74
CA ALA A 44 -21.29 -11.21 1.49
C ALA A 44 -21.58 -11.12 3.00
N ARG A 45 -22.83 -10.78 3.40
CA ARG A 45 -23.26 -10.75 4.81
C ARG A 45 -23.37 -12.16 5.41
N PHE A 46 -23.84 -13.14 4.65
CA PHE A 46 -23.94 -14.53 5.13
C PHE A 46 -22.57 -15.21 5.31
N ALA A 47 -21.61 -14.94 4.42
CA ALA A 47 -20.24 -15.43 4.58
C ALA A 47 -19.50 -14.75 5.75
N ARG A 48 -19.84 -13.48 6.04
CA ARG A 48 -19.33 -12.71 7.20
C ARG A 48 -19.79 -13.32 8.53
N ASP A 49 -21.05 -13.71 8.63
CA ASP A 49 -21.62 -14.31 9.86
C ASP A 49 -20.99 -15.69 10.17
N LEU A 50 -20.61 -16.46 9.15
CA LEU A 50 -19.91 -17.72 9.35
C LEU A 50 -18.49 -17.54 9.91
N ARG A 51 -17.77 -16.50 9.49
CA ARG A 51 -16.38 -16.27 9.94
C ARG A 51 -16.30 -15.83 11.40
N VAL A 52 -17.26 -15.05 11.88
CA VAL A 52 -17.36 -14.61 13.29
C VAL A 52 -17.66 -15.79 14.24
N VAL A 53 -18.43 -16.78 13.80
CA VAL A 53 -18.78 -17.96 14.61
C VAL A 53 -17.59 -18.89 14.84
N PHE A 54 -16.60 -18.93 13.94
CA PHE A 54 -15.46 -19.86 14.05
C PHE A 54 -14.20 -19.27 14.70
N GLN A 55 -14.12 -17.95 14.92
CA GLN A 55 -13.02 -17.33 15.68
C GLN A 55 -13.16 -17.48 17.21
N GLY A 56 -14.34 -17.83 17.72
CA GLY A 56 -14.63 -17.88 19.16
C GLY A 56 -14.32 -19.20 19.89
N LEU A 57 -13.63 -20.17 19.26
CA LEU A 57 -13.48 -21.53 19.82
C LEU A 57 -12.03 -22.00 20.03
N ALA A 58 -11.08 -21.09 20.23
CA ALA A 58 -9.73 -21.46 20.68
C ALA A 58 -9.18 -20.45 21.67
N VAL A 59 -9.44 -20.67 22.96
CA VAL A 59 -8.69 -20.04 24.05
C VAL A 59 -8.41 -21.12 25.09
N ASP A 60 -7.13 -21.42 25.31
CA ASP A 60 -6.63 -21.92 26.59
C ASP A 60 -5.52 -20.98 27.08
N GLN A 61 -5.54 -20.73 28.39
CA GLN A 61 -4.89 -19.65 29.13
C GLN A 61 -3.36 -19.75 29.21
N ALA A 62 -2.68 -18.60 29.23
CA ALA A 62 -1.34 -18.45 29.81
C ALA A 62 -1.32 -17.27 30.79
N GLU A 63 -0.81 -17.52 32.00
CA GLU A 63 -0.62 -16.57 33.10
C GLU A 63 0.45 -15.51 32.78
N SER A 64 0.25 -14.32 33.34
CA SER A 64 1.05 -13.10 33.14
C SER A 64 2.21 -12.94 34.13
N ASP A 65 3.37 -12.49 33.66
CA ASP A 65 4.48 -11.99 34.50
C ASP A 65 4.60 -10.45 34.37
N PRO A 66 4.43 -9.66 35.44
CA PRO A 66 4.41 -8.21 35.38
C PRO A 66 5.77 -7.62 35.79
N ASN A 67 6.82 -7.71 34.96
CA ASN A 67 8.03 -6.88 35.18
C ASN A 67 9.02 -6.70 34.03
N ALA A 68 8.57 -6.62 32.77
CA ALA A 68 9.45 -6.22 31.67
C ALA A 68 9.49 -4.69 31.51
N SER A 69 10.41 -4.02 32.20
CA SER A 69 10.70 -2.61 31.98
C SER A 69 11.46 -2.43 30.65
N HIS A 70 10.82 -1.86 29.63
CA HIS A 70 11.46 -1.50 28.37
C HIS A 70 12.37 -0.27 28.56
N ARG A 71 13.67 -0.42 28.32
CA ARG A 71 14.61 0.69 28.18
C ARG A 71 15.22 0.65 26.78
N VAL A 72 14.95 1.68 25.99
CA VAL A 72 15.54 1.89 24.65
C VAL A 72 16.75 2.82 24.81
N TYR A 73 17.92 2.40 24.32
CA TYR A 73 19.15 3.19 24.32
C TYR A 73 19.29 3.97 23.01
N CYS A 74 19.55 5.28 23.09
CA CYS A 74 20.03 6.10 21.98
C CYS A 74 21.53 6.35 22.17
N VAL A 75 22.36 6.00 21.18
CA VAL A 75 23.77 6.40 21.13
C VAL A 75 23.89 7.56 20.15
N ARG A 76 24.44 8.69 20.63
CA ARG A 76 24.93 9.80 19.78
C ARG A 76 26.40 9.56 19.42
N PRO A 77 26.87 9.99 18.24
CA PRO A 77 28.28 10.30 18.04
C PRO A 77 28.53 11.81 18.16
N ASP A 78 29.48 12.18 19.01
CA ASP A 78 30.07 13.52 19.08
C ASP A 78 31.24 13.68 18.08
N ASP A 79 31.38 14.93 17.64
CA ASP A 79 32.48 15.65 16.99
C ASP A 79 33.85 14.99 16.81
N LEU A 80 34.43 15.19 15.61
CA LEU A 80 35.84 15.57 15.47
C LEU A 80 36.07 16.51 14.27
N SER A 81 36.38 17.76 14.59
CA SER A 81 37.03 18.75 13.73
C SER A 81 38.54 18.47 13.58
N ALA A 82 39.09 18.72 12.38
CA ALA A 82 40.30 19.55 12.12
C ALA A 82 41.08 19.06 10.88
N GLY A 83 41.54 20.02 10.06
CA GLY A 83 42.72 19.82 9.20
C GLY A 83 42.69 20.53 7.85
N PHE A 84 43.05 21.81 7.83
CA PHE A 84 43.42 22.56 6.64
C PHE A 84 44.62 21.95 5.90
N GLY A 85 44.61 21.99 4.57
CA GLY A 85 45.77 21.70 3.72
C GLY A 85 45.53 22.10 2.26
N SER A 86 45.85 23.34 1.93
CA SER A 86 45.91 23.85 0.56
C SER A 86 47.04 23.19 -0.21
N ASN A 87 46.80 22.76 -1.46
CA ASN A 87 47.80 22.98 -2.50
C ASN A 87 47.16 23.06 -3.89
N THR A 88 47.53 24.13 -4.58
CA THR A 88 47.17 24.47 -5.96
C THR A 88 48.18 23.82 -6.91
N THR A 89 47.72 23.29 -8.04
CA THR A 89 48.43 23.44 -9.32
C THR A 89 47.49 23.24 -10.50
N SER A 90 47.56 24.22 -11.38
CA SER A 90 46.88 24.39 -12.66
C SER A 90 47.32 23.40 -13.74
N THR A 91 46.42 23.05 -14.66
CA THR A 91 46.61 23.20 -16.13
C THR A 91 45.29 22.89 -16.85
N SER A 92 44.86 23.82 -17.72
CA SER A 92 43.70 23.68 -18.63
C SER A 92 44.19 23.33 -20.05
N PRO A 93 43.34 23.28 -21.10
CA PRO A 93 43.02 22.04 -21.81
C PRO A 93 43.52 22.04 -23.27
N ALA A 94 43.62 20.86 -23.87
CA ALA A 94 43.85 20.71 -25.31
C ALA A 94 42.56 20.26 -26.01
N THR A 95 41.91 21.22 -26.67
CA THR A 95 40.94 21.04 -27.74
C THR A 95 41.57 20.29 -28.92
N SER A 96 40.90 19.26 -29.43
CA SER A 96 41.06 18.85 -30.83
C SER A 96 39.69 18.56 -31.44
N SER A 97 39.35 19.40 -32.41
CA SER A 97 38.20 19.35 -33.29
C SER A 97 38.50 18.40 -34.45
N ALA A 98 37.64 17.41 -34.67
CA ALA A 98 37.62 16.61 -35.88
C ALA A 98 36.22 16.67 -36.49
N THR A 99 36.11 17.49 -37.53
CA THR A 99 34.99 17.57 -38.48
C THR A 99 34.95 16.30 -39.32
N GLY A 100 33.87 15.52 -39.19
CA GLY A 100 33.56 14.37 -40.04
C GLY A 100 32.19 14.57 -40.71
N SER A 101 32.22 14.70 -42.02
CA SER A 101 31.09 15.01 -42.90
C SER A 101 29.96 13.97 -42.84
N ALA A 102 28.73 14.49 -42.91
CA ALA A 102 27.49 13.73 -43.00
C ALA A 102 27.41 12.91 -44.30
N SER A 103 26.99 11.65 -44.17
CA SER A 103 26.37 10.86 -45.23
C SER A 103 25.00 10.42 -44.74
N ALA A 104 23.96 10.96 -45.36
CA ALA A 104 22.58 10.56 -45.14
C ALA A 104 22.35 9.16 -45.72
N SER A 105 22.25 8.16 -44.84
CA SER A 105 21.70 6.85 -45.15
C SER A 105 20.29 6.81 -44.58
N GLY A 106 19.29 6.72 -45.46
CA GLY A 106 17.90 6.53 -45.05
C GLY A 106 17.74 5.20 -44.31
N THR A 107 17.63 5.26 -42.99
CA THR A 107 17.18 4.14 -42.18
C THR A 107 15.67 4.00 -42.36
N SER A 108 15.25 2.92 -43.01
CA SER A 108 13.91 2.39 -42.86
C SER A 108 13.56 2.37 -41.38
N SER A 109 12.44 3.00 -41.01
CA SER A 109 11.83 2.85 -39.69
C SER A 109 11.39 1.40 -39.52
N GLY A 110 12.33 0.53 -39.15
CA GLY A 110 12.00 -0.76 -38.58
C GLY A 110 11.16 -0.47 -37.34
N ALA A 111 9.95 -1.02 -37.27
CA ALA A 111 9.18 -1.01 -36.04
C ALA A 111 10.10 -1.50 -34.92
N ALA A 112 10.31 -0.66 -33.91
CA ALA A 112 11.03 -1.09 -32.72
C ALA A 112 10.34 -2.37 -32.23
N PRO A 113 11.08 -3.44 -31.89
CA PRO A 113 10.47 -4.64 -31.35
C PRO A 113 9.65 -4.21 -30.12
N THR A 114 8.35 -4.43 -30.17
CA THR A 114 7.48 -4.21 -29.00
C THR A 114 8.01 -5.11 -27.90
N ALA A 115 8.58 -4.52 -26.85
CA ALA A 115 9.09 -5.29 -25.73
C ALA A 115 7.94 -6.15 -25.18
N THR A 116 8.15 -7.46 -25.09
CA THR A 116 7.15 -8.39 -24.58
C THR A 116 7.47 -8.72 -23.14
N SER A 117 6.58 -8.34 -22.23
CA SER A 117 6.70 -8.73 -20.81
C SER A 117 6.02 -10.10 -20.57
N PRO A 118 6.61 -10.98 -19.73
CA PRO A 118 5.94 -12.18 -19.24
C PRO A 118 4.80 -11.83 -18.27
N TRP A 119 4.85 -10.68 -17.62
CA TRP A 119 3.86 -10.19 -16.66
C TRP A 119 2.62 -9.66 -17.40
N LYS A 120 1.45 -10.23 -17.10
CA LYS A 120 0.17 -9.87 -17.71
C LYS A 120 -0.74 -9.23 -16.70
N LEU A 121 -1.44 -8.17 -17.10
CA LEU A 121 -2.43 -7.49 -16.26
C LEU A 121 -3.52 -8.49 -15.86
N VAL A 122 -3.71 -8.67 -14.55
CA VAL A 122 -4.74 -9.54 -13.97
C VAL A 122 -5.79 -8.77 -13.17
N GLU A 123 -5.43 -7.59 -12.66
CA GLU A 123 -6.34 -6.69 -11.94
C GLU A 123 -6.02 -5.22 -12.25
N SER A 124 -7.05 -4.39 -12.39
CA SER A 124 -6.91 -2.96 -12.66
C SER A 124 -8.06 -2.19 -12.05
N HIS A 125 -7.72 -1.22 -11.20
CA HIS A 125 -8.63 -0.26 -10.58
C HIS A 125 -8.24 1.14 -11.03
N SER A 126 -9.13 1.82 -11.74
CA SER A 126 -8.90 3.18 -12.26
C SER A 126 -10.21 3.84 -12.69
N GLY A 127 -10.20 5.17 -12.78
CA GLY A 127 -11.34 5.93 -13.28
C GLY A 127 -12.61 5.74 -12.44
N LYS A 128 -13.76 5.81 -13.11
CA LYS A 128 -15.09 5.75 -12.46
C LYS A 128 -15.37 4.47 -11.65
N ASN A 129 -14.64 3.40 -11.95
CA ASN A 129 -14.85 2.07 -11.38
C ASN A 129 -13.71 1.70 -10.42
N PHE A 130 -12.90 2.65 -9.95
CA PHE A 130 -11.77 2.36 -9.07
C PHE A 130 -12.19 1.58 -7.81
N PHE A 131 -13.36 1.88 -7.24
CA PHE A 131 -13.83 1.22 -6.01
C PHE A 131 -14.50 -0.14 -6.26
N ASP A 132 -14.68 -0.56 -7.51
CA ASP A 132 -15.23 -1.88 -7.83
C ASP A 132 -14.24 -2.97 -7.44
N GLY A 133 -14.71 -4.08 -6.85
CA GLY A 133 -13.82 -5.18 -6.44
C GLY A 133 -13.05 -4.90 -5.15
N PHE A 134 -13.42 -3.87 -4.40
CA PHE A 134 -13.00 -3.65 -3.02
C PHE A 134 -14.12 -3.95 -2.03
N SER A 135 -13.72 -4.48 -0.88
CA SER A 135 -14.51 -4.47 0.35
C SER A 135 -14.10 -3.29 1.23
N PHE A 136 -15.06 -2.70 1.94
CA PHE A 136 -14.83 -1.63 2.90
C PHE A 136 -14.87 -2.21 4.32
N TRP A 137 -13.77 -2.08 5.06
CA TRP A 137 -13.69 -2.49 6.45
C TRP A 137 -14.43 -1.47 7.31
N ASP A 138 -15.50 -1.88 7.96
CA ASP A 138 -16.38 -1.05 8.80
C ASP A 138 -16.38 -1.50 10.27
N LEU A 139 -15.27 -2.12 10.70
CA LEU A 139 -15.05 -2.60 12.06
C LEU A 139 -13.97 -1.78 12.77
N ALA A 140 -13.80 -2.06 14.07
CA ALA A 140 -12.74 -1.46 14.86
C ALA A 140 -11.36 -1.69 14.21
N ASP A 141 -10.47 -0.71 14.38
CA ASP A 141 -9.13 -0.75 13.84
C ASP A 141 -8.27 -1.79 14.60
N PRO A 142 -7.67 -2.77 13.91
CA PRO A 142 -6.80 -3.76 14.55
C PRO A 142 -5.57 -3.16 15.24
N THR A 143 -5.15 -1.97 14.81
CA THR A 143 -4.01 -1.21 15.35
C THR A 143 -4.40 -0.16 16.41
N ASN A 144 -5.61 -0.30 16.97
CA ASN A 144 -6.13 0.52 18.07
C ASN A 144 -6.16 2.03 17.78
N GLY A 145 -6.28 2.43 16.51
CA GLY A 145 -6.33 3.84 16.13
C GLY A 145 -7.60 4.57 16.57
N ALA A 146 -7.49 5.90 16.70
CA ALA A 146 -8.58 6.84 16.94
C ALA A 146 -9.42 7.08 15.66
N VAL A 147 -9.76 6.00 14.97
CA VAL A 147 -10.42 5.99 13.66
C VAL A 147 -11.76 5.24 13.72
N ASP A 148 -12.74 5.74 12.95
CA ASP A 148 -14.04 5.13 12.72
C ASP A 148 -14.13 4.79 11.23
N TYR A 149 -13.74 3.57 10.85
CA TYR A 149 -13.79 3.19 9.45
C TYR A 149 -15.22 3.02 8.96
N GLN A 150 -15.54 3.68 7.86
CA GLN A 150 -16.90 3.73 7.33
C GLN A 150 -17.15 2.64 6.30
N SER A 151 -18.39 2.15 6.25
CA SER A 151 -18.89 1.36 5.12
C SER A 151 -18.83 2.18 3.83
N GLN A 152 -18.90 1.53 2.66
CA GLN A 152 -18.88 2.24 1.37
C GLN A 152 -20.01 3.28 1.27
N GLU A 153 -21.23 2.93 1.68
CA GLU A 153 -22.40 3.82 1.62
C GLU A 153 -22.24 5.05 2.54
N ASP A 154 -21.69 4.83 3.75
CA ASP A 154 -21.43 5.92 4.70
C ASP A 154 -20.25 6.79 4.26
N ALA A 155 -19.23 6.20 3.63
CA ALA A 155 -18.10 6.93 3.07
C ALA A 155 -18.49 7.81 1.88
N GLU A 156 -19.34 7.31 0.97
CA GLU A 156 -19.88 8.07 -0.16
C GLU A 156 -20.77 9.23 0.34
N SER A 157 -21.71 8.94 1.24
CA SER A 157 -22.62 9.95 1.78
C SER A 157 -21.91 10.99 2.66
N GLY A 158 -20.84 10.58 3.35
CA GLY A 158 -19.98 11.45 4.14
C GLY A 158 -18.92 12.21 3.32
N GLY A 159 -18.82 11.97 2.02
CA GLY A 159 -17.82 12.60 1.15
C GLY A 159 -16.37 12.19 1.46
N LEU A 160 -16.18 11.03 2.08
CA LEU A 160 -14.87 10.46 2.39
C LEU A 160 -14.28 9.73 1.19
N ILE A 161 -15.10 9.30 0.24
CA ILE A 161 -14.63 8.77 -1.04
C ILE A 161 -15.32 9.47 -2.22
N GLU A 162 -14.57 9.65 -3.30
CA GLU A 162 -15.10 10.15 -4.56
C GLU A 162 -14.19 9.77 -5.74
N ILE A 163 -14.71 9.94 -6.95
CA ILE A 163 -13.89 10.05 -8.16
C ILE A 163 -13.87 11.54 -8.52
N ASN A 164 -12.69 12.16 -8.49
CA ASN A 164 -12.55 13.59 -8.75
C ASN A 164 -12.67 13.92 -10.25
N ASP A 165 -12.59 15.21 -10.60
CA ASP A 165 -12.74 15.69 -11.99
C ASP A 165 -11.65 15.18 -12.93
N ASP A 166 -10.46 14.84 -12.41
CA ASP A 166 -9.36 14.22 -13.15
C ASP A 166 -9.55 12.71 -13.36
N GLY A 167 -10.60 12.12 -12.77
CA GLY A 167 -10.89 10.70 -12.82
C GLY A 167 -10.11 9.87 -11.80
N ASN A 168 -9.42 10.51 -10.86
CA ASN A 168 -8.68 9.83 -9.80
C ASN A 168 -9.61 9.47 -8.63
N ALA A 169 -9.33 8.35 -7.98
CA ALA A 169 -10.01 7.97 -6.75
C ALA A 169 -9.42 8.71 -5.56
N VAL A 170 -10.29 9.29 -4.75
CA VAL A 170 -9.91 10.04 -3.56
C VAL A 170 -10.45 9.35 -2.32
N LEU A 171 -9.60 9.13 -1.31
CA LEU A 171 -9.96 8.57 -0.01
C LEU A 171 -9.51 9.53 1.09
N LYS A 172 -10.44 10.07 1.89
CA LYS A 172 -10.21 11.18 2.83
C LYS A 172 -10.47 10.76 4.27
N VAL A 173 -9.77 11.45 5.18
CA VAL A 173 -10.15 11.53 6.60
C VAL A 173 -11.16 12.67 6.80
N ASP A 174 -12.14 12.47 7.68
CA ASP A 174 -13.12 13.50 8.06
C ASP A 174 -12.43 14.74 8.65
N THR A 175 -12.82 15.93 8.19
CA THR A 175 -12.27 17.22 8.64
C THR A 175 -13.21 18.00 9.57
N THR A 176 -14.27 17.38 10.09
CA THR A 176 -15.18 18.01 11.06
C THR A 176 -14.39 18.54 12.26
N SER A 177 -14.54 19.84 12.54
CA SER A 177 -13.70 20.60 13.47
C SER A 177 -13.47 19.89 14.80
N THR A 178 -14.54 19.42 15.42
CA THR A 178 -14.51 18.71 16.70
C THR A 178 -15.48 17.54 16.65
N ILE A 179 -15.07 16.40 17.20
CA ILE A 179 -15.86 15.17 17.26
C ILE A 179 -15.82 14.59 18.68
N SER A 180 -16.84 13.80 19.05
CA SER A 180 -16.96 13.20 20.39
C SER A 180 -16.54 11.73 20.47
N GLY A 181 -16.18 11.13 19.33
CA GLY A 181 -15.67 9.77 19.21
C GLY A 181 -14.53 9.73 18.20
N ASN A 182 -14.27 8.56 17.62
CA ASN A 182 -13.21 8.40 16.64
C ASN A 182 -13.51 9.15 15.32
N ARG A 183 -12.45 9.59 14.65
CA ARG A 183 -12.56 10.35 13.40
C ARG A 183 -12.79 9.41 12.23
N LYS A 184 -13.72 9.77 11.35
CA LYS A 184 -14.07 8.90 10.23
C LYS A 184 -12.97 8.83 9.18
N SER A 185 -12.76 7.64 8.66
CA SER A 185 -11.82 7.36 7.56
C SER A 185 -12.30 6.13 6.80
N VAL A 186 -11.49 5.65 5.86
CA VAL A 186 -11.77 4.47 5.03
C VAL A 186 -10.59 3.52 5.00
N ARG A 187 -10.91 2.23 4.97
CA ARG A 187 -10.00 1.12 4.71
C ARG A 187 -10.63 0.24 3.66
N ILE A 188 -10.01 0.18 2.48
CA ILE A 188 -10.45 -0.67 1.37
C ILE A 188 -9.52 -1.87 1.25
N THR A 189 -10.08 -3.02 0.90
CA THR A 189 -9.35 -4.29 0.75
C THR A 189 -9.83 -5.01 -0.50
N THR A 190 -8.93 -5.42 -1.38
CA THR A 190 -9.32 -6.13 -2.62
C THR A 190 -10.08 -7.41 -2.29
N GLU A 191 -11.12 -7.69 -3.08
CA GLU A 191 -11.87 -8.96 -2.98
C GLU A 191 -11.04 -10.15 -3.48
N ASN A 192 -10.18 -9.92 -4.47
CA ASN A 192 -9.23 -10.90 -4.96
C ASN A 192 -7.99 -10.94 -4.07
N THR A 193 -7.35 -12.11 -4.06
CA THR A 193 -6.08 -12.36 -3.38
C THR A 193 -5.01 -12.78 -4.37
N PHE A 194 -3.75 -12.58 -3.99
CA PHE A 194 -2.61 -12.81 -4.87
C PHE A 194 -1.49 -13.56 -4.14
N THR A 195 -0.83 -14.46 -4.86
CA THR A 195 0.45 -15.05 -4.47
C THR A 195 1.45 -14.73 -5.57
N GLY A 196 2.44 -13.90 -5.28
CA GLY A 196 3.35 -13.34 -6.27
C GLY A 196 2.66 -12.33 -7.22
N GLY A 197 3.47 -11.52 -7.88
CA GLY A 197 3.00 -10.51 -8.84
C GLY A 197 3.85 -9.25 -8.86
N ILE A 198 3.48 -8.35 -9.78
CA ILE A 198 3.89 -6.95 -9.74
C ILE A 198 2.67 -6.12 -9.37
N PHE A 199 2.79 -5.31 -8.33
CA PHE A 199 1.71 -4.51 -7.75
C PHE A 199 2.08 -3.04 -7.89
N VAL A 200 1.30 -2.30 -8.67
CA VAL A 200 1.64 -0.93 -9.10
C VAL A 200 0.57 0.03 -8.62
N LEU A 201 0.95 0.97 -7.76
CA LEU A 201 0.12 2.09 -7.32
C LEU A 201 0.65 3.38 -7.96
N ASP A 202 -0.17 3.99 -8.81
CA ASP A 202 0.07 5.33 -9.34
C ASP A 202 -0.79 6.33 -8.56
N ALA A 203 -0.15 7.20 -7.78
CA ALA A 203 -0.80 8.18 -6.94
C ALA A 203 -0.17 9.56 -7.12
N VAL A 204 -1.01 10.59 -7.11
CA VAL A 204 -0.57 11.99 -7.19
C VAL A 204 -0.56 12.67 -5.83
N HIS A 205 -1.23 12.07 -4.84
CA HIS A 205 -1.24 12.52 -3.45
C HIS A 205 -1.39 11.34 -2.49
N MET A 206 -0.74 11.41 -1.33
CA MET A 206 -0.94 10.51 -0.20
C MET A 206 -1.16 11.30 1.11
N PRO A 207 -1.77 10.69 2.14
CA PRO A 207 -2.03 11.39 3.40
C PRO A 207 -0.75 11.87 4.07
N GLN A 208 -0.85 13.03 4.71
CA GLN A 208 0.20 13.62 5.55
C GLN A 208 -0.43 14.32 6.76
N GLY A 209 0.36 14.55 7.80
CA GLY A 209 -0.05 15.33 8.97
C GLY A 209 0.18 14.58 10.26
N CYS A 210 0.53 15.33 11.32
CA CYS A 210 0.50 14.82 12.69
C CYS A 210 -0.78 14.02 12.98
N GLY A 211 -0.60 12.86 13.60
CA GLY A 211 -1.68 11.94 13.98
C GLY A 211 -2.14 11.02 12.87
N SER A 212 -1.73 11.22 11.62
CA SER A 212 -2.06 10.30 10.51
C SER A 212 -1.18 9.06 10.49
N TRP A 213 -1.73 7.93 10.06
CA TRP A 213 -1.01 6.70 9.75
C TRP A 213 -1.63 6.06 8.50
N PRO A 214 -1.22 6.52 7.30
CA PRO A 214 -1.64 5.93 6.05
C PRO A 214 -0.76 4.76 5.65
N ALA A 215 -1.38 3.78 4.98
CA ALA A 215 -0.69 2.61 4.47
C ALA A 215 -1.24 2.17 3.11
N PHE A 216 -0.34 1.77 2.22
CA PHE A 216 -0.59 0.91 1.07
C PHE A 216 0.23 -0.36 1.26
N TRP A 217 -0.46 -1.47 1.44
CA TRP A 217 0.13 -2.70 1.95
C TRP A 217 -0.65 -3.92 1.46
N SER A 218 -0.16 -5.10 1.79
CA SER A 218 -0.86 -6.34 1.51
C SER A 218 -0.70 -7.32 2.66
N ASN A 219 -1.70 -8.16 2.88
CA ASN A 219 -1.72 -9.09 4.00
C ASN A 219 -2.35 -10.42 3.62
N GLY A 220 -1.67 -11.51 3.97
CA GLY A 220 -2.19 -12.88 3.86
C GLY A 220 -3.25 -13.20 4.93
N PRO A 221 -3.90 -14.37 4.84
CA PRO A 221 -4.78 -14.84 5.91
C PRO A 221 -4.01 -15.14 7.19
N ASP A 222 -4.72 -15.22 8.32
CA ASP A 222 -4.19 -15.72 9.60
C ASP A 222 -2.87 -15.05 10.06
N TRP A 223 -2.84 -13.71 10.03
CA TRP A 223 -1.67 -12.90 10.39
C TRP A 223 -1.04 -13.35 11.73
N PRO A 224 0.31 -13.45 11.83
CA PRO A 224 1.31 -13.14 10.79
C PRO A 224 1.73 -14.38 9.96
N THR A 225 0.94 -15.46 9.97
CA THR A 225 1.32 -16.76 9.39
C THR A 225 1.66 -16.67 7.91
N PHE A 226 0.81 -15.98 7.14
CA PHE A 226 0.99 -15.78 5.70
C PHE A 226 1.41 -14.35 5.35
N GLY A 227 2.05 -13.69 6.32
CA GLY A 227 2.83 -12.48 6.09
C GLY A 227 2.03 -11.21 5.80
N GLU A 228 2.74 -10.11 5.98
CA GLU A 228 2.33 -8.75 5.68
C GLU A 228 3.47 -8.06 4.92
N ILE A 229 3.11 -7.28 3.90
CA ILE A 229 4.06 -6.50 3.11
C ILE A 229 3.58 -5.05 3.08
N ASP A 230 4.28 -4.19 3.80
CA ASP A 230 4.05 -2.75 3.81
C ASP A 230 4.87 -2.09 2.71
N ILE A 231 4.18 -1.59 1.69
CA ILE A 231 4.81 -1.03 0.49
C ILE A 231 5.02 0.48 0.70
N ILE A 232 3.99 1.15 1.20
CA ILE A 232 4.03 2.54 1.63
C ILE A 232 3.49 2.62 3.04
N GLU A 233 4.32 3.02 4.00
CA GLU A 233 3.90 3.18 5.39
C GLU A 233 4.73 4.23 6.12
N GLY A 234 4.09 4.89 7.07
CA GLY A 234 4.68 5.88 7.93
C GLY A 234 3.62 6.48 8.85
N VAL A 235 4.08 7.35 9.75
CA VAL A 235 3.21 7.99 10.74
C VAL A 235 3.51 9.47 10.87
N ASN A 236 2.51 10.19 11.35
CA ASN A 236 2.59 11.62 11.62
C ASN A 236 3.06 12.40 10.38
N ASP A 237 4.09 13.23 10.53
CA ASP A 237 4.62 14.06 9.45
C ASP A 237 5.89 13.49 8.81
N TYR A 238 6.12 12.18 8.89
CA TYR A 238 7.25 11.57 8.21
C TYR A 238 7.28 11.96 6.72
N THR A 239 8.49 12.02 6.15
CA THR A 239 8.70 12.35 4.71
C THR A 239 9.39 11.22 3.94
N ASN A 240 9.88 10.22 4.66
CA ASN A 240 10.65 9.13 4.10
C ASN A 240 9.86 7.84 4.29
N ASN A 241 9.50 7.19 3.18
CA ASN A 241 8.72 5.97 3.22
C ASN A 241 9.44 4.87 3.98
N GLN A 242 8.71 4.10 4.77
CA GLN A 242 9.16 2.86 5.37
C GLN A 242 8.41 1.71 4.68
N ALA A 243 9.17 0.77 4.13
CA ALA A 243 8.63 -0.50 3.64
C ALA A 243 9.10 -1.63 4.56
N THR A 244 8.20 -2.53 4.93
CA THR A 244 8.43 -3.53 5.98
C THR A 244 7.84 -4.88 5.59
N LEU A 245 8.48 -5.96 6.05
CA LEU A 245 7.87 -7.29 6.08
C LEU A 245 7.63 -7.72 7.52
N HIS A 246 6.45 -8.30 7.75
CA HIS A 246 6.10 -9.00 8.96
C HIS A 246 5.75 -10.44 8.61
N THR A 247 6.33 -11.41 9.32
CA THR A 247 6.13 -12.84 9.05
C THR A 247 5.93 -13.64 10.34
N ALA A 248 5.62 -14.92 10.20
CA ALA A 248 5.89 -15.92 11.24
C ALA A 248 7.42 -16.08 11.48
N SER A 249 7.77 -16.84 12.52
CA SER A 249 9.17 -17.16 12.85
C SER A 249 9.88 -17.86 11.69
N GLY A 250 11.10 -17.41 11.35
CA GLY A 250 12.00 -18.10 10.42
C GLY A 250 12.40 -17.33 9.16
N CYS A 251 11.73 -16.23 8.83
CA CYS A 251 12.14 -15.33 7.74
C CYS A 251 13.11 -14.26 8.25
N GLN A 252 14.28 -14.15 7.63
CA GLN A 252 15.29 -13.17 8.03
C GLN A 252 16.13 -12.68 6.86
N ILE A 253 16.51 -11.41 6.89
CA ILE A 253 17.59 -10.86 6.09
C ILE A 253 18.93 -11.40 6.66
N ALA A 254 19.96 -11.57 5.83
CA ALA A 254 21.28 -11.94 6.34
C ALA A 254 21.81 -10.89 7.33
N SER A 255 22.29 -11.31 8.49
CA SER A 255 22.65 -10.43 9.62
C SER A 255 23.78 -9.42 9.33
N ASN A 256 24.61 -9.68 8.33
CA ASN A 256 25.68 -8.80 7.87
C ASN A 256 25.27 -7.95 6.65
N SER A 257 23.98 -7.88 6.33
CA SER A 257 23.49 -7.12 5.20
C SER A 257 23.70 -5.62 5.40
N THR A 258 24.07 -4.96 4.30
CA THR A 258 24.19 -3.52 4.15
C THR A 258 23.32 -3.08 2.98
N ALA A 259 23.07 -1.77 2.85
CA ALA A 259 22.39 -1.24 1.67
C ALA A 259 23.09 -1.68 0.36
N GLN A 260 24.43 -1.71 0.36
CA GLN A 260 25.22 -2.15 -0.78
C GLN A 260 25.05 -3.63 -1.09
N SER A 261 25.03 -4.51 -0.08
CA SER A 261 24.90 -5.96 -0.32
C SER A 261 23.48 -6.36 -0.72
N LEU A 262 22.47 -5.62 -0.29
CA LEU A 262 21.08 -5.80 -0.71
C LEU A 262 20.80 -5.12 -2.06
N GLY A 263 21.64 -4.17 -2.48
CA GLY A 263 21.43 -3.39 -3.69
C GLY A 263 20.18 -2.51 -3.57
N ILE A 264 20.07 -1.75 -2.47
CA ILE A 264 18.93 -0.87 -2.16
C ILE A 264 19.38 0.58 -1.98
N SER A 265 18.46 1.52 -2.14
CA SER A 265 18.67 2.96 -1.90
C SER A 265 18.08 3.46 -0.56
N SER A 266 17.95 2.58 0.42
CA SER A 266 17.37 2.86 1.74
C SER A 266 18.26 2.34 2.88
N THR A 267 17.92 2.77 4.09
CA THR A 267 18.56 2.32 5.32
C THR A 267 17.71 1.26 6.04
N LEU A 268 18.33 0.17 6.48
CA LEU A 268 17.71 -0.84 7.35
C LEU A 268 17.48 -0.26 8.76
N ILE A 269 16.24 -0.31 9.27
CA ILE A 269 15.86 0.31 10.56
C ILE A 269 15.22 -0.67 11.57
N GLY A 270 14.76 -1.84 11.11
CA GLY A 270 14.09 -2.86 11.95
C GLY A 270 14.97 -4.05 12.37
N GLY A 271 16.29 -3.98 12.12
CA GLY A 271 17.13 -5.17 12.16
C GLY A 271 16.81 -6.13 11.02
N THR A 272 17.20 -7.40 11.14
CA THR A 272 17.11 -8.37 10.05
C THR A 272 16.07 -9.46 10.24
N ASN A 273 15.45 -9.57 11.42
CA ASN A 273 14.42 -10.58 11.69
C ASN A 273 13.05 -10.04 11.24
N CYS A 274 12.35 -10.75 10.37
CA CYS A 274 11.04 -10.33 9.88
C CYS A 274 9.88 -10.86 10.75
N ALA A 275 10.17 -11.75 11.71
CA ALA A 275 9.15 -12.37 12.54
C ALA A 275 8.47 -11.36 13.48
N ALA A 276 7.19 -11.08 13.25
CA ALA A 276 6.45 -10.01 13.94
C ALA A 276 6.44 -10.23 15.46
N LEU A 277 6.12 -11.45 15.90
CA LEU A 277 5.98 -11.77 17.32
C LEU A 277 7.32 -11.81 18.08
N GLU A 278 8.43 -12.02 17.37
CA GLU A 278 9.78 -12.03 17.97
C GLU A 278 10.41 -10.63 18.03
N THR A 279 9.91 -9.72 17.22
CA THR A 279 10.43 -8.35 17.07
C THR A 279 9.52 -7.30 17.70
N SER A 280 8.52 -7.72 18.50
CA SER A 280 7.51 -6.81 19.06
C SER A 280 6.84 -5.96 17.98
N ASN A 281 6.48 -6.60 16.87
CA ASN A 281 5.88 -6.01 15.68
C ASN A 281 6.77 -5.02 14.91
N GLN A 282 8.09 -5.04 15.09
CA GLN A 282 8.98 -4.19 14.29
C GLN A 282 9.17 -4.72 12.86
N GLY A 283 9.18 -6.05 12.69
CA GLY A 283 9.50 -6.67 11.40
C GLY A 283 10.90 -6.27 10.89
N CYS A 284 11.16 -6.52 9.60
CA CYS A 284 12.44 -6.20 8.99
C CYS A 284 12.32 -5.02 8.01
N GLY A 285 12.18 -3.81 8.57
CA GLY A 285 11.87 -2.59 7.82
C GLY A 285 13.08 -1.86 7.21
N MET A 286 12.85 -1.26 6.05
CA MET A 286 13.78 -0.39 5.33
C MET A 286 13.14 0.98 5.11
N ARG A 287 13.87 2.05 5.44
CA ARG A 287 13.39 3.42 5.28
C ARG A 287 14.18 4.15 4.20
N SER A 288 13.48 4.68 3.22
CA SER A 288 14.04 5.52 2.16
C SER A 288 14.96 6.61 2.72
N ASP A 289 16.08 6.87 2.06
CA ASP A 289 16.94 8.00 2.39
C ASP A 289 16.45 9.32 1.75
N SER A 290 15.57 9.23 0.75
CA SER A 290 14.93 10.38 0.11
C SER A 290 13.67 10.84 0.87
N ASN A 291 13.52 12.16 0.99
CA ASN A 291 12.38 12.83 1.60
C ASN A 291 11.20 13.06 0.64
N THR A 292 11.29 12.64 -0.62
CA THR A 292 10.21 12.77 -1.60
C THR A 292 9.38 11.50 -1.76
N THR A 293 9.64 10.49 -0.94
CA THR A 293 9.02 9.17 -1.08
C THR A 293 7.74 9.05 -0.26
N TYR A 294 7.50 9.95 0.69
CA TYR A 294 6.33 9.84 1.55
C TYR A 294 5.77 11.20 1.97
N GLY A 295 4.48 11.20 2.29
CA GLY A 295 3.76 12.33 2.87
C GLY A 295 3.98 13.63 2.10
N SER A 296 4.39 14.68 2.83
CA SER A 296 4.51 16.02 2.25
C SER A 296 5.53 16.15 1.13
N GLY A 297 6.62 15.38 1.17
CA GLY A 297 7.60 15.41 0.10
C GLY A 297 7.10 14.73 -1.16
N PHE A 298 6.42 13.59 -1.05
CA PHE A 298 5.75 12.93 -2.18
C PHE A 298 4.71 13.86 -2.83
N ASN A 299 3.87 14.49 -2.00
CA ASN A 299 2.85 15.43 -2.48
C ASN A 299 3.46 16.64 -3.18
N SER A 300 4.62 17.13 -2.72
CA SER A 300 5.29 18.32 -3.28
C SER A 300 5.82 18.12 -4.70
N ILE A 301 6.07 16.88 -5.11
CA ILE A 301 6.56 16.54 -6.46
C ILE A 301 5.45 16.06 -7.39
N GLY A 302 4.18 16.14 -6.96
CA GLY A 302 3.03 15.63 -7.72
C GLY A 302 2.90 14.11 -7.68
N GLY A 303 3.49 13.47 -6.66
CA GLY A 303 3.45 12.04 -6.44
C GLY A 303 4.37 11.21 -7.33
N GLY A 304 3.90 10.02 -7.71
CA GLY A 304 4.65 9.06 -8.49
C GLY A 304 4.10 7.65 -8.38
N VAL A 305 4.89 6.69 -8.88
CA VAL A 305 4.50 5.29 -8.94
C VAL A 305 5.31 4.48 -7.94
N TYR A 306 4.60 3.74 -7.08
CA TYR A 306 5.15 2.65 -6.31
C TYR A 306 4.92 1.32 -7.03
N ALA A 307 5.96 0.51 -7.16
CA ALA A 307 5.85 -0.84 -7.70
C ALA A 307 6.49 -1.85 -6.75
N MET A 308 5.74 -2.84 -6.32
CA MET A 308 6.27 -4.01 -5.61
C MET A 308 6.39 -5.17 -6.59
N VAL A 309 7.57 -5.77 -6.68
CA VAL A 309 7.81 -7.07 -7.30
C VAL A 309 7.81 -8.11 -6.19
N TRP A 310 7.03 -9.17 -6.36
CA TRP A 310 7.05 -10.36 -5.54
C TRP A 310 7.12 -11.57 -6.48
N ASP A 311 8.29 -12.18 -6.57
CA ASP A 311 8.54 -13.41 -7.34
C ASP A 311 9.25 -14.46 -6.46
N ASP A 312 9.75 -15.52 -7.08
CA ASP A 312 10.39 -16.65 -6.38
C ASP A 312 11.76 -16.26 -5.77
N ASP A 313 12.39 -15.19 -6.28
CA ASP A 313 13.73 -14.77 -5.88
C ASP A 313 13.69 -13.70 -4.78
N GLU A 314 12.67 -12.82 -4.78
CA GLU A 314 12.58 -11.69 -3.85
C GLU A 314 11.20 -11.03 -3.71
N ILE A 315 11.10 -10.22 -2.66
CA ILE A 315 10.18 -9.08 -2.62
C ILE A 315 11.03 -7.80 -2.77
N ALA A 316 10.68 -6.92 -3.69
CA ALA A 316 11.36 -5.64 -3.91
C ALA A 316 10.37 -4.51 -4.15
N VAL A 317 10.58 -3.37 -3.50
CA VAL A 317 9.76 -2.17 -3.64
C VAL A 317 10.57 -1.08 -4.36
N TYR A 318 9.97 -0.52 -5.39
CA TYR A 318 10.49 0.58 -6.19
C TYR A 318 9.61 1.81 -6.02
N PHE A 319 10.23 2.98 -6.10
CA PHE A 319 9.54 4.26 -6.20
C PHE A 319 10.08 5.04 -7.39
N PHE A 320 9.17 5.48 -8.26
CA PHE A 320 9.46 6.32 -9.41
C PHE A 320 8.74 7.66 -9.23
N PRO A 321 9.45 8.76 -8.90
CA PRO A 321 8.82 10.07 -8.82
C PRO A 321 8.21 10.48 -10.16
N GLN A 322 7.23 11.38 -10.11
CA GLN A 322 6.62 11.93 -11.31
C GLN A 322 7.69 12.47 -12.29
N GLY A 323 7.60 12.05 -13.56
CA GLY A 323 8.58 12.40 -14.59
C GLY A 323 9.73 11.41 -14.76
N SER A 324 9.87 10.40 -13.89
CA SER A 324 10.81 9.29 -14.06
C SER A 324 10.14 7.90 -14.08
N ILE A 325 8.83 7.85 -14.33
CA ILE A 325 8.09 6.60 -14.43
C ILE A 325 8.59 5.81 -15.66
N PRO A 326 9.05 4.56 -15.49
CA PRO A 326 9.46 3.70 -16.59
C PRO A 326 8.39 3.54 -17.69
N GLN A 327 8.82 3.58 -18.96
CA GLN A 327 7.91 3.56 -20.10
C GLN A 327 7.10 2.25 -20.16
N ASP A 328 7.70 1.14 -19.77
CA ASP A 328 7.08 -0.19 -19.71
C ASP A 328 5.89 -0.24 -18.74
N LEU A 329 5.95 0.49 -17.61
CA LEU A 329 4.81 0.65 -16.69
C LEU A 329 3.69 1.46 -17.34
N THR A 330 4.02 2.57 -18.01
CA THR A 330 3.01 3.37 -18.74
C THR A 330 2.40 2.63 -19.92
N ALA A 331 3.14 1.70 -20.52
CA ALA A 331 2.69 0.84 -21.62
C ALA A 331 2.05 -0.48 -21.14
N GLU A 332 1.89 -0.68 -19.83
CA GLU A 332 1.32 -1.88 -19.20
C GLU A 332 2.02 -3.20 -19.59
N VAL A 333 3.33 -3.13 -19.81
CA VAL A 333 4.19 -4.27 -20.15
C VAL A 333 5.40 -4.31 -19.22
N PRO A 334 5.21 -4.42 -17.88
CA PRO A 334 6.28 -4.17 -16.92
C PRO A 334 7.49 -5.11 -17.07
N LEU A 335 8.69 -4.54 -16.97
CA LEU A 335 10.00 -5.17 -17.11
C LEU A 335 10.90 -4.76 -15.92
N PRO A 336 10.71 -5.38 -14.73
CA PRO A 336 11.44 -5.03 -13.51
C PRO A 336 12.96 -5.01 -13.64
N GLU A 337 13.52 -5.87 -14.50
CA GLU A 337 14.95 -5.97 -14.74
C GLU A 337 15.57 -4.68 -15.32
N THR A 338 14.73 -3.77 -15.82
CA THR A 338 15.15 -2.47 -16.39
C THR A 338 15.02 -1.30 -15.41
N TRP A 339 14.41 -1.50 -14.24
CA TRP A 339 14.06 -0.42 -13.31
C TRP A 339 15.23 0.07 -12.45
N GLY A 340 16.34 -0.68 -12.41
CA GLY A 340 17.53 -0.31 -11.66
C GLY A 340 17.46 -0.70 -10.18
N THR A 341 17.96 0.16 -9.30
CA THR A 341 18.08 -0.13 -7.87
C THR A 341 16.74 0.05 -7.16
N PRO A 342 16.18 -0.98 -6.49
CA PRO A 342 14.99 -0.84 -5.68
C PRO A 342 15.20 0.06 -4.46
N MET A 343 14.10 0.65 -3.98
CA MET A 343 14.07 1.35 -2.71
C MET A 343 14.28 0.36 -1.55
N ALA A 344 13.60 -0.79 -1.57
CA ALA A 344 13.73 -1.85 -0.55
C ALA A 344 13.73 -3.23 -1.20
N ARG A 345 14.42 -4.21 -0.61
CA ARG A 345 14.56 -5.57 -1.18
C ARG A 345 14.79 -6.62 -0.09
N TRP A 346 14.01 -7.69 -0.12
CA TRP A 346 14.13 -8.86 0.74
C TRP A 346 14.37 -10.10 -0.12
N PRO A 347 15.64 -10.57 -0.21
CA PRO A 347 15.97 -11.77 -0.96
C PRO A 347 15.42 -13.04 -0.30
N ALA A 348 14.99 -14.01 -1.11
CA ALA A 348 14.45 -15.29 -0.64
C ALA A 348 15.50 -16.22 0.04
N THR A 349 16.79 -15.89 -0.04
CA THR A 349 17.90 -16.76 0.41
C THR A 349 17.77 -17.28 1.85
N ASN A 350 17.29 -16.44 2.76
CA ASN A 350 17.07 -16.77 4.17
C ASN A 350 15.61 -16.54 4.60
N CYS A 351 14.70 -16.49 3.62
CA CYS A 351 13.28 -16.27 3.81
C CYS A 351 12.54 -16.94 2.65
N ASP A 352 12.11 -18.18 2.84
CA ASP A 352 11.36 -18.92 1.84
C ASP A 352 9.98 -18.26 1.61
N LEU A 353 9.85 -17.51 0.52
CA LEU A 353 8.68 -16.66 0.27
C LEU A 353 7.39 -17.48 0.14
N ASP A 354 7.45 -18.68 -0.43
CA ASP A 354 6.29 -19.58 -0.58
C ASP A 354 5.77 -20.11 0.78
N THR A 355 6.65 -20.17 1.78
CA THR A 355 6.29 -20.55 3.15
C THR A 355 5.63 -19.39 3.89
N PHE A 356 6.14 -18.17 3.72
CA PHE A 356 5.75 -17.03 4.56
C PHE A 356 4.71 -16.10 3.95
N PHE A 357 4.50 -16.11 2.64
CA PHE A 357 3.60 -15.19 1.95
C PHE A 357 2.65 -15.94 1.04
N LYS A 358 1.34 -15.76 1.23
CA LYS A 358 0.33 -16.44 0.42
C LYS A 358 -1.01 -15.75 0.45
N ASN A 359 -1.68 -15.70 -0.70
CA ASN A 359 -3.06 -15.22 -0.83
C ASN A 359 -3.28 -13.82 -0.19
N HIS A 360 -2.40 -12.88 -0.50
CA HIS A 360 -2.48 -11.52 0.01
C HIS A 360 -3.65 -10.77 -0.60
N SER A 361 -4.46 -10.11 0.24
CA SER A 361 -5.32 -9.02 -0.20
C SER A 361 -4.55 -7.70 -0.13
N ILE A 362 -4.79 -6.81 -1.08
CA ILE A 362 -4.19 -5.47 -1.12
C ILE A 362 -5.07 -4.53 -0.30
N ILE A 363 -4.46 -3.67 0.52
CA ILE A 363 -5.14 -2.79 1.46
C ILE A 363 -4.63 -1.36 1.29
N ILE A 364 -5.57 -0.41 1.27
CA ILE A 364 -5.28 1.03 1.35
C ILE A 364 -6.13 1.60 2.47
N ASN A 365 -5.50 2.28 3.43
CA ASN A 365 -6.20 2.92 4.52
C ASN A 365 -5.50 4.18 5.04
N THR A 366 -6.18 4.86 5.95
CA THR A 366 -5.58 5.85 6.85
C THR A 366 -6.20 5.68 8.23
N THR A 367 -5.44 5.07 9.16
CA THR A 367 -5.79 5.13 10.58
C THR A 367 -5.21 6.40 11.19
N LEU A 368 -5.52 6.66 12.45
CA LEU A 368 -5.03 7.82 13.19
C LEU A 368 -4.55 7.39 14.58
N CYS A 369 -3.45 7.95 15.07
CA CYS A 369 -2.86 7.61 16.36
C CYS A 369 -2.57 6.10 16.48
N GLY A 370 -3.14 5.43 17.47
CA GLY A 370 -3.00 3.99 17.65
C GLY A 370 -1.58 3.57 18.02
N ASP A 371 -1.32 2.28 17.83
CA ASP A 371 -0.13 1.60 18.35
C ASP A 371 1.18 2.23 17.88
N TRP A 372 1.22 2.78 16.66
CA TRP A 372 2.42 3.44 16.13
C TRP A 372 2.36 4.96 16.17
N ALA A 373 1.44 5.62 15.44
CA ALA A 373 1.49 7.09 15.34
C ALA A 373 1.29 7.78 16.71
N GLY A 374 0.45 7.20 17.57
CA GLY A 374 0.23 7.67 18.93
C GLY A 374 1.46 7.48 19.82
N SER A 375 2.13 6.32 19.72
CA SER A 375 3.29 6.02 20.57
C SER A 375 4.51 6.90 20.28
N VAL A 376 4.67 7.38 19.04
CA VAL A 376 5.77 8.29 18.65
C VAL A 376 5.34 9.77 18.55
N TRP A 377 4.17 10.13 19.10
CA TRP A 377 3.61 11.49 19.08
C TRP A 377 4.56 12.57 19.64
N THR A 378 5.31 12.20 20.67
CA THR A 378 6.27 13.10 21.37
C THR A 378 7.70 12.97 20.84
N ALA A 379 7.97 12.02 19.92
CA ALA A 379 9.29 11.81 19.35
C ALA A 379 9.68 12.94 18.39
N SER A 380 10.97 13.14 18.18
CA SER A 380 11.51 14.11 17.21
C SER A 380 12.82 13.60 16.62
N GLY A 381 13.31 14.26 15.56
CA GLY A 381 14.57 13.89 14.90
C GLY A 381 14.41 12.74 13.90
N ILE A 382 13.18 12.44 13.50
CA ILE A 382 12.86 11.52 12.41
C ILE A 382 12.57 12.38 11.17
N PRO A 383 13.01 12.01 9.95
CA PRO A 383 12.78 12.82 8.75
C PRO A 383 11.30 13.20 8.57
N GLY A 384 11.01 14.51 8.51
CA GLY A 384 9.65 15.07 8.45
C GLY A 384 9.04 15.42 9.82
N GLN A 385 9.61 14.90 10.91
CA GLN A 385 9.24 15.18 12.29
C GLN A 385 10.48 15.66 13.08
N GLU A 386 11.14 16.71 12.59
CA GLU A 386 12.28 17.33 13.28
C GLU A 386 11.85 17.95 14.62
N THR A 387 10.60 18.41 14.69
CA THR A 387 9.91 18.81 15.92
C THR A 387 8.76 17.83 16.17
N SER A 388 8.56 17.44 17.43
CA SER A 388 7.49 16.49 17.77
C SER A 388 6.10 17.03 17.45
N CYS A 389 5.18 16.12 17.15
CA CYS A 389 3.79 16.50 16.89
C CYS A 389 3.12 17.12 18.12
N ALA A 390 3.44 16.63 19.32
CA ALA A 390 3.00 17.27 20.56
C ALA A 390 3.38 18.75 20.63
N GLN A 391 4.64 19.07 20.30
CA GLN A 391 5.13 20.45 20.32
C GLN A 391 4.56 21.29 19.18
N ARG A 392 4.43 20.73 17.97
CA ARG A 392 3.95 21.46 16.79
C ARG A 392 2.47 21.80 16.87
N THR A 393 1.67 20.89 17.42
CA THR A 393 0.21 21.05 17.51
C THR A 393 -0.22 21.69 18.82
N GLY A 394 0.60 21.61 19.88
CA GLY A 394 0.25 22.07 21.22
C GLY A 394 -0.61 21.09 22.03
N TYR A 395 -0.87 19.88 21.51
CA TYR A 395 -1.66 18.85 22.19
C TYR A 395 -0.77 17.81 22.85
N SER A 396 -1.07 17.47 24.11
CA SER A 396 -0.29 16.50 24.88
C SER A 396 -0.43 15.06 24.37
N THR A 397 -1.57 14.71 23.81
CA THR A 397 -1.84 13.37 23.26
C THR A 397 -2.26 13.47 21.80
N CYS A 398 -2.06 12.38 21.06
CA CYS A 398 -2.47 12.29 19.67
C CYS A 398 -3.99 12.31 19.54
N GLU A 399 -4.69 11.60 20.43
CA GLU A 399 -6.14 11.46 20.45
C GLU A 399 -6.82 12.81 20.70
N ASP A 400 -6.30 13.62 21.64
CA ASP A 400 -6.84 14.96 21.88
C ASP A 400 -6.72 15.85 20.64
N PHE A 401 -5.61 15.75 19.89
CA PHE A 401 -5.45 16.46 18.62
C PHE A 401 -6.45 15.97 17.58
N VAL A 402 -6.53 14.64 17.37
CA VAL A 402 -7.45 14.02 16.41
C VAL A 402 -8.90 14.42 16.71
N HIS A 403 -9.34 14.46 17.96
CA HIS A 403 -10.72 14.82 18.30
C HIS A 403 -11.03 16.30 18.11
N ASN A 404 -10.05 17.19 18.30
CA ASN A 404 -10.29 18.63 18.41
C ASN A 404 -9.76 19.49 17.25
N SER A 405 -9.03 18.91 16.30
CA SER A 405 -8.36 19.66 15.21
C SER A 405 -8.72 19.15 13.82
N GLY A 406 -10.01 19.01 13.50
CA GLY A 406 -10.47 18.45 12.22
C GLY A 406 -9.88 19.09 10.97
N ALA A 407 -9.71 20.42 10.97
CA ALA A 407 -9.15 21.15 9.83
C ALA A 407 -7.70 20.73 9.48
N SER A 408 -6.95 20.19 10.44
CA SER A 408 -5.57 19.72 10.22
C SER A 408 -5.50 18.49 9.31
N PHE A 409 -6.59 17.73 9.17
CA PHE A 409 -6.65 16.54 8.32
C PHE A 409 -7.01 16.84 6.86
N GLY A 410 -7.06 18.11 6.45
CA GLY A 410 -7.34 18.49 5.06
C GLY A 410 -6.30 18.02 4.03
N LYS A 411 -5.13 17.56 4.49
CA LYS A 411 -4.10 16.91 3.67
C LYS A 411 -3.93 15.41 3.99
N ALA A 412 -4.83 14.84 4.80
CA ALA A 412 -4.87 13.42 5.07
C ALA A 412 -5.81 12.72 4.08
N TYR A 413 -5.39 12.65 2.80
CA TYR A 413 -6.12 11.93 1.77
C TYR A 413 -5.20 11.27 0.74
N TRP A 414 -5.63 10.13 0.24
CA TRP A 414 -5.07 9.51 -0.96
C TRP A 414 -5.74 10.08 -2.20
N GLU A 415 -4.98 10.33 -3.25
CA GLU A 415 -5.48 10.57 -4.61
C GLU A 415 -4.75 9.66 -5.59
N ILE A 416 -5.47 8.67 -6.10
CA ILE A 416 -4.94 7.51 -6.80
C ILE A 416 -5.44 7.52 -8.24
N SER A 417 -4.51 7.52 -9.19
CA SER A 417 -4.83 7.41 -10.61
C SER A 417 -5.13 5.96 -10.99
N SER A 418 -4.30 5.02 -10.54
CA SER A 418 -4.58 3.59 -10.73
C SER A 418 -3.89 2.68 -9.72
N LEU A 419 -4.51 1.51 -9.51
CA LEU A 419 -3.87 0.34 -8.90
C LEU A 419 -3.94 -0.82 -9.90
N LYS A 420 -2.81 -1.43 -10.23
CA LYS A 420 -2.73 -2.54 -11.20
C LYS A 420 -1.92 -3.69 -10.63
N VAL A 421 -2.33 -4.91 -10.97
CA VAL A 421 -1.62 -6.14 -10.60
C VAL A 421 -1.30 -6.93 -11.86
N TYR A 422 -0.07 -7.42 -11.96
CA TYR A 422 0.41 -8.24 -13.05
C TYR A 422 0.95 -9.57 -12.53
N GLN A 423 0.69 -10.67 -13.23
CA GLN A 423 1.22 -12.00 -12.93
C GLN A 423 1.72 -12.69 -14.21
N THR A 424 2.73 -13.55 -14.11
CA THR A 424 3.20 -14.37 -15.24
C THR A 424 2.22 -15.46 -15.63
N THR A 425 1.46 -15.97 -14.65
CA THR A 425 0.32 -16.87 -14.83
C THR A 425 -0.75 -16.46 -13.82
N ARG A 426 -2.02 -16.35 -14.24
CA ARG A 426 -3.11 -16.12 -13.30
C ARG A 426 -3.27 -17.36 -12.42
N GLN A 427 -2.89 -17.27 -11.15
CA GLN A 427 -3.22 -18.30 -10.17
C GLN A 427 -4.68 -18.07 -9.75
N SER A 428 -5.53 -19.07 -10.03
CA SER A 428 -6.98 -19.01 -9.82
C SER A 428 -7.39 -19.27 -8.38
#